data_AF-A0A2N3V583-F1
#
_entry.id   AF-A0A2N3V583-F1
#
_cell.length_a   1.000
_cell.length_b   1.000
_cell.length_c   1.000
_cell.angle_alpha   90.00
_cell.angle_beta   90.00
_cell.angle_gamma   90.00
#
_symmetry.space_group_name_H-M   'P 1'
#
loop_
_entity.id
_entity.type
_entity.pdbx_description
1 polymer ?
#
loop_
_entity_poly.entity_id
_entity_poly.type
_entity_poly.pdbx_seq_one_letter_code
_entity_poly.pdbx_strand_id
1 'polypeptide(L)' 'MSGSRRSPCPGEPDVRLTVQLTDVRVYFAACLTAALVFVCEFAARRPGSVTVRPGHCTGLPRLPAERLYLQP' A
#
# COMPACT_ATOMS: atom_id res chain seq x y z
N MET A 1 -7.17 12.09 -12.59
CA MET A 1 -7.92 11.76 -11.34
C MET A 1 -6.90 11.53 -10.24
N SER A 2 -6.55 12.58 -9.49
CA SER A 2 -5.55 12.49 -8.43
C SER A 2 -6.24 11.96 -7.18
N GLY A 3 -5.98 10.70 -6.82
CA GLY A 3 -6.44 10.14 -5.54
C GLY A 3 -6.01 11.03 -4.39
N SER A 4 -6.89 11.17 -3.38
CA SER A 4 -6.61 11.91 -2.15
C SER A 4 -5.17 11.69 -1.69
N ARG A 5 -4.37 12.76 -1.63
CA ARG A 5 -3.00 12.69 -1.12
C ARG A 5 -2.94 12.37 0.37
N ARG A 6 -4.09 12.37 1.05
CA ARG A 6 -4.24 12.12 2.48
C ARG A 6 -4.65 10.68 2.74
N SER A 7 -4.02 10.10 3.76
CA SER A 7 -4.35 8.78 4.29
C SER A 7 -5.83 8.69 4.67
N PRO A 8 -6.51 7.57 4.34
CA PRO A 8 -7.85 7.30 4.83
C PRO A 8 -7.89 6.95 6.32
N CYS A 9 -6.77 6.59 6.93
CA CYS A 9 -6.63 6.36 8.36
C CYS A 9 -5.52 7.29 8.91
N PRO A 10 -5.85 8.53 9.33
CA PRO A 10 -4.85 9.48 9.82
C PRO A 10 -4.28 9.13 11.20
N GLY A 11 -4.90 8.18 11.91
CA GLY A 11 -4.45 7.73 13.24
C GLY A 11 -3.28 6.75 13.22
N GLU A 12 -2.87 6.26 12.05
CA GLU A 12 -1.76 5.32 11.89
C GLU A 12 -0.71 5.86 10.91
N PRO A 13 0.56 5.44 11.05
CA PRO A 13 1.61 5.94 10.18
C PRO A 13 1.43 5.42 8.75
N ASP A 14 1.82 6.25 7.79
CA ASP A 14 2.01 5.80 6.42
C ASP A 14 3.28 4.95 6.31
N VAL A 15 3.15 3.84 5.59
CA VAL A 15 4.23 2.92 5.25
C VAL A 15 4.44 2.90 3.74
N ARG A 16 5.69 2.66 3.35
CA ARG A 16 6.07 2.43 1.97
C ARG A 16 5.88 0.97 1.63
N LEU A 17 5.05 0.72 0.62
CA LEU A 17 4.90 -0.56 -0.04
C LEU A 17 5.87 -0.64 -1.22
N THR A 18 6.59 -1.75 -1.31
CA THR A 18 7.33 -2.14 -2.53
C THR A 18 6.69 -3.42 -3.05
N VAL A 19 6.02 -3.32 -4.20
CA VAL A 19 5.37 -4.45 -4.87
C VAL A 19 6.28 -4.92 -5.98
N GLN A 20 6.78 -6.14 -5.86
CA GLN A 20 7.58 -6.81 -6.88
C GLN A 20 6.71 -7.85 -7.59
N LEU A 21 6.42 -7.57 -8.84
CA LEU A 21 5.93 -8.53 -9.83
C LEU A 21 7.12 -9.01 -10.68
N THR A 22 6.92 -10.01 -11.53
CA THR A 22 7.97 -10.66 -12.33
C THR A 22 9.03 -9.68 -12.86
N ASP A 23 8.60 -8.66 -13.60
CA ASP A 23 9.51 -7.70 -14.25
C ASP A 23 9.29 -6.25 -13.80
N VAL A 24 8.38 -6.04 -12.85
CA VAL A 24 7.95 -4.68 -12.47
C VAL A 24 8.05 -4.51 -10.96
N ARG A 25 8.68 -3.40 -10.56
CA ARG A 25 8.68 -2.93 -9.18
C ARG A 25 7.90 -1.63 -9.09
N VAL A 26 6.88 -1.61 -8.24
CA VAL A 26 6.03 -0.44 -7.99
C VAL A 26 6.11 -0.03 -6.53
N TYR A 27 6.03 1.27 -6.28
CA TYR A 27 6.08 1.84 -4.94
C TYR A 27 4.79 2.59 -4.62
N PHE A 28 4.25 2.35 -3.43
CA PHE A 28 3.07 3.06 -2.92
C PHE A 28 3.28 3.51 -1.49
N ALA A 29 2.55 4.56 -1.10
CA ALA A 29 2.28 4.87 0.30
C ALA A 29 0.90 4.33 0.68
N ALA A 30 0.78 3.74 1.86
CA ALA A 30 -0.49 3.31 2.43
C ALA A 30 -0.45 3.45 3.94
N CYS A 31 -1.62 3.57 4.57
CA CYS A 31 -1.74 3.45 6.01
C CYS A 31 -1.43 2.01 6.44
N LEU A 32 -0.89 1.83 7.65
CA LEU A 32 -0.37 0.54 8.12
C LEU A 32 -1.40 -0.59 7.99
N THR A 33 -2.65 -0.37 8.41
CA THR A 33 -3.70 -1.39 8.35
C THR A 33 -3.97 -1.81 6.90
N ALA A 34 -4.18 -0.84 5.99
CA ALA A 34 -4.43 -1.14 4.58
C ALA A 34 -3.25 -1.86 3.92
N ALA A 35 -2.02 -1.49 4.27
CA ALA A 35 -0.81 -2.16 3.80
C ALA A 35 -0.75 -3.63 4.21
N LEU A 36 -1.11 -3.95 5.45
CA LEU A 36 -1.10 -5.33 5.95
C LEU A 36 -2.16 -6.19 5.28
N VAL A 37 -3.39 -5.67 5.11
CA VAL A 37 -4.46 -6.39 4.39
C VAL A 37 -4.06 -6.63 2.94
N PHE A 38 -3.51 -5.61 2.26
CA PHE A 38 -3.02 -5.73 0.89
C PHE A 38 -1.95 -6.83 0.74
N VAL A 39 -1.00 -6.94 1.69
CA VAL A 39 0.03 -8.00 1.67
C VAL A 39 -0.61 -9.39 1.72
N CYS A 40 -1.57 -9.60 2.61
CA CYS A 40 -2.27 -10.88 2.76
C CYS A 40 -3.03 -11.24 1.47
N GLU A 41 -3.79 -10.31 0.91
CA GLU A 41 -4.53 -10.57 -0.33
C GLU A 41 -3.62 -10.78 -1.54
N PHE A 42 -2.55 -10.01 -1.64
CA PHE A 42 -1.59 -10.15 -2.73
C PHE A 42 -0.93 -11.52 -2.70
N ALA A 43 -0.44 -11.95 -1.52
CA ALA A 43 0.18 -13.26 -1.35
C ALA A 43 -0.78 -14.42 -1.67
N ALA A 44 -2.07 -14.26 -1.41
CA ALA A 44 -3.08 -15.26 -1.71
C ALA A 44 -3.43 -15.35 -3.21
N ARG A 45 -3.23 -14.28 -3.99
CA ARG A 45 -3.80 -14.15 -5.34
C ARG A 45 -2.76 -13.98 -6.46
N ARG A 46 -1.54 -13.56 -6.15
CA ARG A 46 -0.56 -13.12 -7.16
C ARG A 46 0.81 -13.75 -6.94
N PRO A 47 1.49 -14.20 -8.01
CA PRO A 47 2.91 -14.48 -7.94
C PRO A 47 3.69 -13.16 -7.79
N GLY A 48 4.58 -13.10 -6.80
CA GLY A 48 5.39 -11.91 -6.52
C GLY A 48 5.68 -11.76 -5.04
N SER A 49 6.18 -10.58 -4.65
CA SER A 49 6.40 -10.24 -3.25
C SER A 49 6.02 -8.80 -2.95
N VAL A 50 5.61 -8.56 -1.70
CA VAL A 50 5.32 -7.22 -1.19
C VAL A 50 6.17 -7.01 0.05
N THR A 51 6.89 -5.90 0.11
CA THR A 51 7.64 -5.49 1.30
C THR A 51 7.03 -4.22 1.88
N VAL A 52 6.85 -4.22 3.20
CA VAL A 52 6.39 -3.06 3.98
C VAL A 52 7.59 -2.44 4.68
N ARG A 53 7.81 -1.14 4.49
CA ARG A 53 8.84 -0.38 5.23
C ARG A 53 8.23 0.86 5.87
N PRO A 54 8.60 1.18 7.12
CA PRO A 54 8.16 2.42 7.76
C PRO A 54 8.79 3.63 7.05
N GLY A 55 7.98 4.70 6.88
CA GLY A 55 8.45 6.01 6.40
C GLY A 55 8.84 6.10 4.92
N HIS A 56 9.43 7.24 4.54
CA HIS A 56 9.82 7.60 3.17
C HIS A 56 8.68 7.56 2.12
N CYS A 57 7.50 8.06 2.50
CA CYS A 57 6.32 8.11 1.63
C CYS A 57 6.24 9.37 0.76
N THR A 58 7.15 10.34 0.95
CA THR A 58 7.15 11.62 0.21
C THR A 58 7.29 11.38 -1.29
N GLY A 59 6.31 11.86 -2.06
CA GLY A 59 6.30 11.74 -3.52
C GLY A 59 5.79 10.39 -4.05
N LEU A 60 5.49 9.42 -3.18
CA LEU A 60 4.89 8.16 -3.61
C LEU A 60 3.38 8.31 -3.88
N PRO A 61 2.84 7.62 -4.89
CA PRO A 61 1.39 7.52 -5.06
C PRO A 61 0.77 6.74 -3.90
N ARG A 62 -0.48 7.03 -3.55
CA ARG A 62 -1.25 6.19 -2.62
C ARG A 62 -1.57 4.85 -3.23
N LEU A 63 -1.68 3.82 -2.39
CA LEU A 63 -2.21 2.52 -2.80
C LEU A 63 -3.59 2.71 -3.46
N PRO A 64 -3.81 2.16 -4.67
CA PRO A 64 -5.12 2.24 -5.32
C PRO A 64 -6.19 1.57 -4.46
N ALA A 65 -7.36 2.20 -4.41
CA ALA A 65 -8.51 1.71 -3.64
C ALA A 65 -8.22 1.43 -2.15
N GLU A 66 -7.24 2.13 -1.57
CA GLU A 66 -6.79 1.95 -0.19
C GLU A 66 -7.91 1.82 0.84
N ARG A 67 -8.97 2.61 0.69
CA ARG A 67 -10.14 2.61 1.59
C ARG A 67 -10.87 1.27 1.66
N LEU A 68 -10.81 0.46 0.61
CA LEU A 68 -11.44 -0.87 0.59
C LEU A 68 -10.76 -1.83 1.55
N TYR A 69 -9.45 -1.66 1.79
CA TYR A 69 -8.70 -2.48 2.74
C TYR A 69 -8.95 -2.12 4.21
N LEU A 70 -9.74 -1.07 4.48
CA LEU A 70 -10.16 -0.66 5.82
C LEU A 70 -11.60 -1.07 6.14
N GLN A 71 -12.32 -1.62 5.17
CA GLN A 71 -13.67 -2.12 5.37
C GLN A 71 -13.61 -3.55 5.93
N PRO A 72 -14.50 -3.91 6.87
CA PRO A 72 -14.61 -5.29 7.36
C PRO A 72 -15.06 -6.27 6.26
#